data_AF-A0A6I2GVU3-F1
#
_entry.id   AF-A0A6I2GVU3-F1
#
_cell.length_a   1.000
_cell.length_b   1.000
_cell.length_c   1.000
_cell.angle_alpha   90.00
_cell.angle_beta   90.00
_cell.angle_gamma   90.00
#
_symmetry.space_group_name_H-M   'P 1'
#
loop_
_entity.id
_entity.type
_entity.pdbx_description
1 polymer ?
#
loop_
_entity_poly.entity_id
_entity_poly.type
_entity_poly.pdbx_seq_one_letter_code
_entity_poly.pdbx_strand_id
1 'polypeptide(L)'
;MGTSLEFRHVMPATFALSALRCDKTHTRSRDCAYQVAWSINPHMKVGAVDWRRACRQHRALRRALLEAGAGLLELPFVHGAFDSVFSKDNALLHERGGRRRALLASMLYGERRSEQRARAQVFDRQGFEICSPPPAPFEGGDLAMLPGARGALLGHGQRSSASAAPMLERFLDAPVTPLELRDPHLYHLDTALTVLSDGTALVCPEAFTPGALAQLARTEGVSRVLHVPREEALGFGLNLVEVGERVLVGAQAPYVEKLLRALGRKPVRVKLDQFHLAGGSAACLVSRVHRPEPVVRRELADDVQPISA
;
A
#
# COMPACT_ATOMS: atom_id res chain seq x y z
N MET A 1 -18.03 18.86 37.10
CA MET A 1 -16.67 18.38 36.76
C MET A 1 -16.65 18.13 35.27
N GLY A 2 -15.98 19.01 34.52
CA GLY A 2 -15.95 18.95 33.06
C GLY A 2 -15.02 17.84 32.58
N THR A 3 -15.56 16.89 31.83
CA THR A 3 -14.78 15.90 31.08
C THR A 3 -14.10 16.61 29.92
N SER A 4 -12.81 16.93 30.09
CA SER A 4 -11.93 17.34 29.00
C SER A 4 -11.84 16.19 28.00
N LEU A 5 -12.51 16.34 26.86
CA LEU A 5 -12.25 15.54 25.66
C LEU A 5 -10.81 15.84 25.21
N GLU A 6 -9.86 15.05 25.67
CA GLU A 6 -8.51 15.04 25.09
C GLU A 6 -8.64 14.62 23.62
N PHE A 7 -8.58 15.60 22.72
CA PHE A 7 -8.34 15.36 21.31
C PHE A 7 -6.95 14.75 21.19
N ARG A 8 -6.88 13.41 21.21
CA ARG A 8 -5.67 12.69 20.86
C ARG A 8 -5.26 13.16 19.48
N HIS A 9 -4.11 13.82 19.41
CA HIS A 9 -3.52 14.29 18.17
C HIS A 9 -3.06 13.05 17.39
N VAL A 10 -3.95 12.48 16.57
CA VAL A 10 -3.62 11.37 15.67
C VAL A 10 -2.58 11.92 14.70
N MET A 11 -1.35 11.42 14.82
CA MET A 11 -0.27 11.77 13.91
C MET A 11 -0.72 11.50 12.47
N PRO A 12 -0.56 12.48 11.56
CA PRO A 12 -0.97 12.30 10.17
C PRO A 12 -0.25 11.11 9.53
N ALA A 13 -0.96 10.36 8.69
CA ALA A 13 -0.36 9.27 7.93
C ALA A 13 0.84 9.80 7.13
N THR A 14 1.97 9.11 7.20
CA THR A 14 3.19 9.47 6.47
C THR A 14 3.43 8.45 5.36
N PHE A 15 3.76 8.93 4.16
CA PHE A 15 4.04 8.08 3.01
C PHE A 15 5.38 8.42 2.38
N ALA A 16 6.17 7.41 2.04
CA ALA A 16 7.29 7.57 1.13
C ALA A 16 6.78 7.61 -0.32
N LEU A 17 7.26 8.59 -1.08
CA LEU A 17 6.85 8.85 -2.47
C LEU A 17 8.10 9.13 -3.31
N SER A 18 8.30 8.38 -4.38
CA SER A 18 9.45 8.55 -5.26
C SER A 18 9.23 9.61 -6.32
N ALA A 19 10.27 10.40 -6.59
CA ALA A 19 10.35 11.20 -7.79
C ALA A 19 10.28 10.32 -9.05
N LEU A 20 9.83 10.91 -10.16
CA LEU A 20 9.68 10.24 -11.47
C LEU A 20 10.87 10.47 -12.41
N ARG A 21 11.88 11.19 -11.96
CA ARG A 21 13.07 11.51 -12.75
C ARG A 21 14.26 11.83 -11.87
N CYS A 22 15.46 11.62 -12.42
CA CYS A 22 16.71 12.04 -11.78
C CYS A 22 16.68 13.53 -11.44
N ASP A 23 17.43 13.89 -10.41
CA ASP A 23 17.78 15.28 -10.15
C ASP A 23 18.79 15.79 -11.22
N LYS A 24 19.35 16.99 -11.01
CA LYS A 24 20.28 17.60 -11.97
C LYS A 24 21.76 17.28 -11.68
N THR A 25 22.06 16.19 -10.97
CA THR A 25 23.42 15.86 -10.55
C THR A 25 24.29 15.19 -11.64
N HIS A 26 23.70 14.81 -12.77
CA HIS A 26 24.42 14.17 -13.87
C HIS A 26 23.85 14.54 -15.26
N THR A 27 24.61 14.22 -16.32
CA THR A 27 24.17 14.40 -17.71
C THR A 27 22.90 13.60 -17.97
N ARG A 28 21.89 14.26 -18.54
CA ARG A 28 20.59 13.65 -18.79
C ARG A 28 20.66 12.68 -19.96
N SER A 29 20.05 11.52 -19.76
CA SER A 29 19.80 10.47 -20.76
C SER A 29 18.31 10.11 -20.77
N ARG A 30 17.92 9.23 -21.69
CA ARG A 30 16.58 8.63 -21.67
C ARG A 30 16.29 7.91 -20.34
N ASP A 31 17.31 7.37 -19.69
CA ASP A 31 17.16 6.57 -18.46
C ASP A 31 16.88 7.42 -17.20
N CYS A 32 16.76 8.74 -17.37
CA CYS A 32 16.54 9.70 -16.29
C CYS A 32 15.07 9.91 -15.92
N ALA A 33 14.12 9.19 -16.52
CA ALA A 33 12.70 9.38 -16.25
C ALA A 33 11.91 8.07 -16.33
N TYR A 34 10.78 8.04 -15.62
CA TYR A 34 9.80 6.96 -15.63
C TYR A 34 9.39 6.53 -17.04
N GLN A 35 9.41 5.22 -17.27
CA GLN A 35 9.08 4.55 -18.54
C GLN A 35 8.54 3.14 -18.26
N VAL A 36 7.88 2.56 -19.26
CA VAL A 36 7.74 1.10 -19.35
C VAL A 36 8.79 0.61 -20.34
N ALA A 37 9.88 0.04 -19.83
CA ALA A 37 11.02 -0.42 -20.64
C ALA A 37 11.09 -1.94 -20.80
N TRP A 38 10.25 -2.68 -20.08
CA TRP A 38 10.16 -4.13 -20.07
C TRP A 38 8.71 -4.57 -19.82
N SER A 39 8.46 -5.87 -19.83
CA SER A 39 7.14 -6.47 -19.58
C SER A 39 7.26 -7.59 -18.55
N ILE A 40 6.96 -7.27 -17.29
CA ILE A 40 7.00 -8.20 -16.14
C ILE A 40 5.63 -8.38 -15.47
N ASN A 41 4.57 -7.87 -16.11
CA ASN A 41 3.17 -8.13 -15.77
C ASN A 41 2.29 -7.97 -17.03
N PRO A 42 1.04 -8.47 -17.04
CA PRO A 42 0.18 -8.44 -18.22
C PRO A 42 -0.25 -7.03 -18.71
N HIS A 43 -0.11 -5.99 -17.88
CA HIS A 43 -0.53 -4.63 -18.23
C HIS A 43 0.55 -3.86 -19.01
N MET A 44 1.81 -4.28 -18.87
CA MET A 44 2.95 -3.56 -19.41
C MET A 44 3.03 -3.66 -20.93
N LYS A 45 3.07 -2.50 -21.59
CA LYS A 45 3.46 -2.36 -22.99
C LYS A 45 4.65 -1.41 -23.10
N VAL A 46 5.77 -1.92 -23.59
CA VAL A 46 7.02 -1.15 -23.74
C VAL A 46 6.76 0.13 -24.55
N GLY A 47 7.23 1.27 -24.01
CA GLY A 47 7.09 2.58 -24.63
C GLY A 47 5.71 3.22 -24.54
N ALA A 48 4.74 2.62 -23.82
CA ALA A 48 3.37 3.14 -23.78
C ALA A 48 3.21 4.45 -22.97
N VAL A 49 4.16 4.76 -22.08
CA VAL A 49 4.06 5.89 -21.13
C VAL A 49 4.56 7.21 -21.73
N ASP A 50 3.74 8.26 -21.62
CA ASP A 50 4.16 9.65 -21.70
C ASP A 50 4.61 10.13 -20.31
N TRP A 51 5.93 10.17 -20.09
CA TRP A 51 6.53 10.56 -18.81
C TRP A 51 6.19 12.01 -18.39
N ARG A 52 5.93 12.91 -19.35
CA ARG A 52 5.54 14.30 -19.03
C ARG A 52 4.11 14.34 -18.49
N ARG A 53 3.21 13.54 -19.07
CA ARG A 53 1.85 13.34 -18.54
C ARG A 53 1.91 12.65 -17.18
N ALA A 54 2.74 11.62 -17.01
CA ALA A 54 2.95 10.96 -15.72
C ALA A 54 3.42 11.96 -14.64
N CYS A 55 4.33 12.89 -14.98
CA CYS A 55 4.73 13.97 -14.08
C CYS A 55 3.59 14.88 -13.63
N ARG A 56 2.65 15.23 -14.51
CA ARG A 56 1.47 16.02 -14.12
C ARG A 56 0.55 15.23 -13.19
N GLN A 57 0.33 13.95 -13.49
CA GLN A 57 -0.51 13.05 -12.70
C GLN A 57 0.08 12.81 -11.29
N HIS A 58 1.38 12.55 -11.21
CA HIS A 58 2.08 12.38 -9.94
C HIS A 58 2.06 13.65 -9.08
N ARG A 59 2.22 14.83 -9.67
CA ARG A 59 2.06 16.10 -8.93
C ARG A 59 0.64 16.27 -8.39
N ALA A 60 -0.37 15.84 -9.15
CA ALA A 60 -1.76 15.86 -8.69
C ALA A 60 -1.98 14.89 -7.52
N LEU A 61 -1.42 13.67 -7.58
CA LEU A 61 -1.43 12.72 -6.47
C LEU A 61 -0.76 13.29 -5.22
N ARG A 62 0.46 13.82 -5.38
CA ARG A 62 1.22 14.46 -4.29
C ARG A 62 0.42 15.56 -3.62
N ARG A 63 -0.21 16.44 -4.41
CA ARG A 63 -1.05 17.52 -3.89
C ARG A 63 -2.26 16.97 -3.14
N ALA A 64 -2.97 15.99 -3.71
CA ALA A 64 -4.13 15.37 -3.07
C ALA A 64 -3.78 14.68 -1.73
N LEU A 65 -2.60 14.05 -1.64
CA LEU A 65 -2.10 13.47 -0.38
C LEU A 65 -1.89 14.55 0.69
N LEU A 66 -1.22 15.64 0.33
CA LEU A 66 -0.97 16.77 1.24
C LEU A 66 -2.26 17.47 1.67
N GLU A 67 -3.20 17.70 0.73
CA GLU A 67 -4.53 18.26 1.02
C GLU A 67 -5.38 17.34 1.91
N ALA A 68 -5.16 16.03 1.84
CA ALA A 68 -5.75 15.07 2.76
C ALA A 68 -5.09 15.03 4.14
N GLY A 69 -3.99 15.76 4.33
CA GLY A 69 -3.26 15.87 5.59
C GLY A 69 -2.12 14.86 5.74
N ALA A 70 -1.71 14.18 4.67
CA ALA A 70 -0.60 13.25 4.75
C ALA A 70 0.77 13.96 4.85
N GLY A 71 1.69 13.37 5.62
CA GLY A 71 3.12 13.70 5.53
C GLY A 71 3.79 12.92 4.40
N LEU A 72 4.84 13.48 3.80
CA LEU A 72 5.58 12.83 2.70
C LEU A 72 7.07 12.71 3.01
N LEU A 73 7.62 11.52 2.79
CA LEU A 73 9.05 11.26 2.70
C LEU A 73 9.43 11.17 1.23
N GLU A 74 10.17 12.14 0.73
CA GLU A 74 10.56 12.17 -0.68
C GLU A 74 11.68 11.16 -0.92
N LEU A 75 11.51 10.28 -1.92
CA LEU A 75 12.55 9.39 -2.38
C LEU A 75 13.07 9.87 -3.75
N PRO A 76 14.39 9.85 -4.00
CA PRO A 76 14.91 10.15 -5.32
C PRO A 76 14.49 9.05 -6.31
N PHE A 77 14.35 9.44 -7.57
CA PHE A 77 14.24 8.48 -8.66
C PHE A 77 15.55 7.71 -8.80
N VAL A 78 15.47 6.41 -9.09
CA VAL A 78 16.64 5.56 -9.28
C VAL A 78 16.93 5.47 -10.77
N HIS A 79 18.06 6.03 -11.20
CA HIS A 79 18.46 6.07 -12.62
C HIS A 79 18.43 4.68 -13.27
N GLY A 80 17.75 4.54 -14.40
CA GLY A 80 17.59 3.27 -15.12
C GLY A 80 16.66 2.24 -14.46
N ALA A 81 16.22 2.45 -13.21
CA ALA A 81 15.23 1.61 -12.55
C ALA A 81 13.85 2.27 -12.66
N PHE A 82 13.22 2.11 -13.82
CA PHE A 82 12.01 2.84 -14.19
C PHE A 82 10.84 2.59 -13.24
N ASP A 83 10.70 1.37 -12.73
CA ASP A 83 9.65 0.99 -11.78
C ASP A 83 9.92 1.48 -10.34
N SER A 84 11.03 2.17 -10.07
CA SER A 84 11.32 2.77 -8.76
C SER A 84 10.23 3.75 -8.29
N VAL A 85 9.41 4.25 -9.21
CA VAL A 85 8.26 5.10 -8.89
C VAL A 85 7.22 4.37 -8.02
N PHE A 86 7.12 3.05 -8.14
CA PHE A 86 6.23 2.18 -7.35
C PHE A 86 6.85 1.90 -5.99
N SER A 87 6.87 2.95 -5.17
CA SER A 87 7.60 3.00 -3.90
C SER A 87 7.09 2.00 -2.88
N LYS A 88 5.84 1.54 -3.00
CA LYS A 88 5.25 0.55 -2.11
C LYS A 88 6.02 -0.77 -2.14
N ASP A 89 6.51 -1.16 -3.31
CA ASP A 89 7.12 -2.47 -3.49
C ASP A 89 8.52 -2.57 -2.87
N ASN A 90 9.17 -1.43 -2.60
CA ASN A 90 10.59 -1.41 -2.27
C ASN A 90 10.91 -1.82 -0.83
N ALA A 91 10.05 -1.46 0.12
CA ALA A 91 10.28 -1.76 1.53
C ALA A 91 8.99 -1.63 2.34
N LEU A 92 8.91 -2.46 3.38
CA LEU A 92 7.95 -2.28 4.47
C LEU A 92 8.53 -1.33 5.51
N LEU A 93 7.88 -0.18 5.68
CA LEU A 93 8.31 0.88 6.60
C LEU A 93 7.51 0.80 7.89
N HIS A 94 8.19 0.72 9.02
CA HIS A 94 7.57 0.53 10.33
C HIS A 94 8.23 1.43 11.39
N GLU A 95 7.42 2.09 12.21
CA GLU A 95 7.88 2.97 13.28
C GLU A 95 7.18 2.60 14.59
N ARG A 96 7.95 2.15 15.60
CA ARG A 96 7.44 1.75 16.92
C ARG A 96 8.41 2.18 18.01
N GLY A 97 7.90 2.80 19.08
CA GLY A 97 8.73 3.23 20.22
C GLY A 97 9.85 4.19 19.83
N GLY A 98 9.59 5.10 18.87
CA GLY A 98 10.60 6.04 18.34
C GLY A 98 11.63 5.43 17.39
N ARG A 99 11.63 4.11 17.19
CA ARG A 99 12.53 3.43 16.24
C ARG A 99 11.85 3.27 14.89
N ARG A 100 12.52 3.74 13.83
CA ARG A 100 12.13 3.54 12.44
C ARG A 100 12.91 2.38 11.85
N ARG A 101 12.22 1.43 11.22
CA ARG A 101 12.80 0.24 10.58
C ARG A 101 12.27 0.11 9.16
N ALA A 102 13.13 -0.27 8.23
CA ALA A 102 12.77 -0.52 6.84
C ALA A 102 13.20 -1.94 6.47
N LEU A 103 12.23 -2.84 6.29
CA LEU A 103 12.48 -4.17 5.74
C LEU A 103 12.49 -4.08 4.22
N LEU A 104 13.65 -4.27 3.60
CA LEU A 104 13.77 -4.25 2.14
C LEU A 104 13.00 -5.41 1.52
N ALA A 105 12.51 -5.18 0.30
CA ALA A 105 11.87 -6.21 -0.50
C ALA A 105 12.88 -7.11 -1.22
N SER A 106 12.44 -8.32 -1.56
CA SER A 106 13.17 -9.29 -2.38
C SER A 106 12.42 -9.46 -3.69
N MET A 107 12.80 -8.69 -4.72
CA MET A 107 12.08 -8.64 -5.99
C MET A 107 12.18 -9.98 -6.74
N LEU A 108 11.05 -10.46 -7.28
CA LEU A 108 11.05 -11.68 -8.09
C LEU A 108 11.79 -11.46 -9.42
N TYR A 109 11.50 -10.34 -10.07
CA TYR A 109 12.06 -9.98 -11.37
C TYR A 109 13.36 -9.20 -11.26
N GLY A 110 14.30 -9.49 -12.17
CA GLY A 110 15.64 -8.94 -12.10
C GLY A 110 15.76 -7.46 -12.44
N GLU A 111 14.85 -7.00 -13.29
CA GLU A 111 14.68 -5.63 -13.76
C GLU A 111 14.51 -4.64 -12.59
N ARG A 112 13.98 -5.10 -11.45
CA ARG A 112 13.69 -4.27 -10.27
C ARG A 112 14.71 -4.40 -9.14
N ARG A 113 15.70 -5.30 -9.24
CA ARG A 113 16.66 -5.56 -8.15
C ARG A 113 17.58 -4.36 -7.84
N SER A 114 17.86 -3.51 -8.83
CA SER A 114 18.70 -2.32 -8.67
C SER A 114 18.08 -1.28 -7.74
N GLU A 115 16.76 -1.29 -7.57
CA GLU A 115 16.02 -0.38 -6.68
C GLU A 115 16.44 -0.56 -5.22
N GLN A 116 16.68 -1.80 -4.78
CA GLN A 116 16.86 -2.15 -3.37
C GLN A 116 18.07 -1.47 -2.72
N ARG A 117 19.23 -1.51 -3.38
CA ARG A 117 20.45 -0.86 -2.87
C ARG A 117 20.29 0.66 -2.76
N ALA A 118 19.68 1.29 -3.76
CA ALA A 118 19.43 2.73 -3.74
C ALA A 118 18.45 3.12 -2.63
N ARG A 119 17.41 2.31 -2.42
CA ARG A 119 16.39 2.53 -1.39
C ARG A 119 16.95 2.38 0.02
N ALA A 120 17.76 1.35 0.26
CA ALA A 120 18.46 1.16 1.53
C ALA A 120 19.24 2.41 1.96
N GLN A 121 20.05 2.97 1.06
CA GLN A 121 20.85 4.17 1.33
C GLN A 121 20.01 5.43 1.60
N VAL A 122 18.83 5.54 0.98
CA VAL A 122 17.93 6.67 1.22
C VAL A 122 17.23 6.53 2.56
N PHE A 123 16.69 5.35 2.87
CA PHE A 123 16.02 5.10 4.14
C PHE A 123 16.96 5.21 5.33
N ASP A 124 18.20 4.73 5.21
CA ASP A 124 19.24 4.88 6.24
C ASP A 124 19.49 6.36 6.57
N ARG A 125 19.69 7.19 5.54
CA ARG A 125 19.82 8.65 5.69
C ARG A 125 18.57 9.35 6.24
N GLN A 126 17.40 8.73 6.12
CA GLN A 126 16.14 9.20 6.71
C GLN A 126 15.90 8.65 8.13
N GLY A 127 16.90 7.98 8.71
CA GLY A 127 16.89 7.49 10.09
C GLY A 127 16.21 6.14 10.27
N PHE A 128 16.02 5.36 9.20
CA PHE A 128 15.53 3.99 9.30
C PHE A 128 16.68 3.01 9.53
N GLU A 129 16.53 2.13 10.51
CA GLU A 129 17.33 0.91 10.62
C GLU A 129 16.97 -0.02 9.45
N ILE A 130 17.95 -0.35 8.61
CA ILE A 130 17.75 -1.21 7.45
C ILE A 130 17.78 -2.68 7.86
N CYS A 131 16.67 -3.38 7.64
CA CYS A 131 16.57 -4.81 7.84
C CYS A 131 16.74 -5.55 6.50
N SER A 132 17.55 -6.60 6.51
CA SER A 132 17.77 -7.45 5.34
C SER A 132 16.46 -8.04 4.79
N PRO A 133 16.33 -8.18 3.46
CA PRO A 133 15.13 -8.75 2.86
C PRO A 133 14.94 -10.24 3.24
N PRO A 134 13.71 -10.77 3.12
CA PRO A 134 13.47 -12.21 3.26
C PRO A 134 14.30 -13.04 2.27
N PRO A 135 14.68 -14.29 2.64
CA PRO A 135 15.37 -15.22 1.74
C PRO A 135 14.43 -15.81 0.66
N ALA A 136 13.22 -15.27 0.52
CA ALA A 136 12.21 -15.63 -0.45
C ALA A 136 11.65 -14.34 -1.09
N PRO A 137 11.08 -14.42 -2.30
CA PRO A 137 10.46 -13.27 -2.95
C PRO A 137 9.41 -12.61 -2.05
N PHE A 138 9.49 -11.29 -1.94
CA PHE A 138 8.56 -10.44 -1.21
C PHE A 138 8.57 -9.05 -1.82
N GLU A 139 7.42 -8.57 -2.28
CA GLU A 139 7.22 -7.21 -2.80
C GLU A 139 6.14 -6.52 -1.95
N GLY A 140 6.37 -5.28 -1.53
CA GLY A 140 5.47 -4.60 -0.59
C GLY A 140 4.03 -4.38 -1.08
N GLY A 141 3.78 -4.40 -2.40
CA GLY A 141 2.43 -4.45 -2.98
C GLY A 141 1.58 -5.65 -2.55
N ASP A 142 2.23 -6.74 -2.12
CA ASP A 142 1.57 -7.94 -1.60
C ASP A 142 1.25 -7.88 -0.11
N LEU A 143 1.60 -6.81 0.61
CA LEU A 143 1.28 -6.69 2.03
C LEU A 143 0.18 -5.66 2.28
N ALA A 144 -0.85 -6.06 3.02
CA ALA A 144 -1.88 -5.17 3.53
C ALA A 144 -1.95 -5.24 5.06
N MET A 145 -1.64 -4.14 5.74
CA MET A 145 -1.71 -4.06 7.20
C MET A 145 -3.16 -4.02 7.68
N LEU A 146 -3.48 -4.79 8.71
CA LEU A 146 -4.78 -4.77 9.37
C LEU A 146 -4.81 -3.66 10.42
N PRO A 147 -5.97 -3.00 10.63
CA PRO A 147 -6.09 -1.94 11.61
C PRO A 147 -5.91 -2.45 13.04
N GLY A 148 -5.51 -1.54 13.95
CA GLY A 148 -5.38 -1.85 15.37
C GLY A 148 -4.27 -2.83 15.72
N ALA A 149 -3.20 -2.89 14.92
CA ALA A 149 -2.05 -3.78 15.11
C ALA A 149 -2.41 -5.29 15.14
N ARG A 150 -3.51 -5.68 14.48
CA ARG A 150 -4.02 -7.06 14.47
C ARG A 150 -3.28 -8.00 13.51
N GLY A 151 -2.29 -7.49 12.78
CA GLY A 151 -1.49 -8.27 11.85
C GLY A 151 -1.46 -7.69 10.44
N ALA A 152 -1.16 -8.55 9.48
CA ALA A 152 -1.16 -8.23 8.06
C ALA A 152 -1.68 -9.39 7.22
N LEU A 153 -2.10 -9.08 6.00
CA LEU A 153 -2.38 -10.02 4.94
C LEU A 153 -1.20 -10.02 3.96
N LEU A 154 -0.82 -11.21 3.48
CA LEU A 154 0.25 -11.40 2.50
C LEU A 154 -0.29 -12.12 1.26
N GLY A 155 -0.40 -11.42 0.14
CA GLY A 155 -0.65 -12.03 -1.16
C GLY A 155 0.52 -12.93 -1.57
N HIS A 156 0.25 -14.08 -2.17
CA HIS A 156 1.31 -14.93 -2.74
C HIS A 156 0.85 -15.67 -3.99
N GLY A 157 1.84 -16.12 -4.78
CA GLY A 157 1.65 -16.92 -5.99
C GLY A 157 2.38 -16.34 -7.19
N GLN A 158 2.11 -15.08 -7.52
CA GLN A 158 2.63 -14.41 -8.72
C GLN A 158 3.94 -13.65 -8.46
N ARG A 159 4.08 -13.04 -7.28
CA ARG A 159 5.22 -12.17 -6.92
C ARG A 159 5.86 -12.59 -5.62
N SER A 160 5.14 -12.44 -4.50
CA SER A 160 5.63 -12.85 -3.19
C SER A 160 5.40 -14.34 -2.91
N SER A 161 6.22 -14.89 -2.02
CA SER A 161 6.10 -16.25 -1.51
C SER A 161 5.47 -16.26 -0.12
N ALA A 162 4.57 -17.22 0.15
CA ALA A 162 4.04 -17.46 1.50
C ALA A 162 5.16 -17.73 2.53
N SER A 163 6.32 -18.25 2.10
CA SER A 163 7.50 -18.48 2.95
C SER A 163 8.16 -17.21 3.49
N ALA A 164 7.79 -16.01 2.99
CA ALA A 164 8.23 -14.75 3.56
C ALA A 164 7.51 -14.41 4.89
N ALA A 165 6.33 -15.01 5.15
CA ALA A 165 5.48 -14.68 6.30
C ALA A 165 6.21 -14.74 7.65
N PRO A 166 7.00 -15.79 8.00
CA PRO A 166 7.65 -15.84 9.31
C PRO A 166 8.63 -14.68 9.55
N MET A 167 9.29 -14.16 8.51
CA MET A 167 10.16 -13.00 8.68
C MET A 167 9.34 -11.71 8.85
N LEU A 168 8.25 -11.57 8.11
CA LEU A 168 7.34 -10.44 8.22
C LEU A 168 6.70 -10.39 9.62
N GLU A 169 6.30 -11.54 10.17
CA GLU A 169 5.78 -11.66 11.53
C GLU A 169 6.79 -11.17 12.57
N ARG A 170 8.05 -11.62 12.47
CA ARG A 170 9.13 -11.17 13.36
C ARG A 170 9.41 -9.68 13.23
N PHE A 171 9.37 -9.14 12.01
CA PHE A 171 9.61 -7.71 11.77
C PHE A 171 8.49 -6.83 12.34
N LEU A 172 7.24 -7.25 12.12
CA LEU A 172 6.04 -6.53 12.55
C LEU A 172 5.73 -6.74 14.04
N ASP A 173 6.16 -7.86 14.62
CA ASP A 173 5.70 -8.35 15.92
C ASP A 173 4.17 -8.54 15.93
N ALA A 174 3.65 -9.15 14.86
CA ALA A 174 2.22 -9.39 14.64
C ALA A 174 1.98 -10.54 13.64
N PRO A 175 0.83 -11.21 13.65
CA PRO A 175 0.52 -12.31 12.72
C PRO A 175 0.49 -11.86 11.26
N VAL A 176 0.90 -12.74 10.34
CA VAL A 176 0.78 -12.51 8.89
C VAL A 176 -0.02 -13.65 8.27
N THR A 177 -1.15 -13.33 7.67
CA THR A 177 -2.05 -14.29 7.02
C THR A 177 -1.74 -14.37 5.52
N PRO A 178 -1.18 -15.48 5.01
CA PRO A 178 -0.98 -15.66 3.57
C PRO A 178 -2.31 -15.88 2.85
N LEU A 179 -2.49 -15.25 1.69
CA LEU A 179 -3.65 -15.35 0.82
C LEU A 179 -3.19 -15.68 -0.61
N GLU A 180 -3.58 -16.84 -1.11
CA GLU A 180 -3.21 -17.28 -2.46
C GLU A 180 -4.02 -16.55 -3.54
N LEU A 181 -3.28 -15.85 -4.40
CA LEU A 181 -3.81 -15.16 -5.58
C LEU A 181 -3.79 -16.11 -6.80
N ARG A 182 -4.81 -16.05 -7.65
CA ARG A 182 -4.95 -16.90 -8.84
C ARG A 182 -5.14 -16.15 -10.15
N ASP A 183 -5.43 -14.85 -10.13
CA ASP A 183 -5.59 -14.05 -11.35
C ASP A 183 -4.27 -13.37 -11.73
N PRO A 184 -3.65 -13.71 -12.88
CA PRO A 184 -2.37 -13.12 -13.27
C PRO A 184 -2.45 -11.62 -13.58
N HIS A 185 -3.64 -11.05 -13.80
CA HIS A 185 -3.80 -9.60 -14.01
C HIS A 185 -3.89 -8.83 -12.69
N LEU A 186 -4.25 -9.50 -11.61
CA LEU A 186 -4.31 -8.94 -10.26
C LEU A 186 -3.14 -9.51 -9.44
N TYR A 187 -1.93 -9.28 -9.97
CA TYR A 187 -0.70 -9.98 -9.60
C TYR A 187 -0.09 -9.55 -8.26
N HIS A 188 -0.54 -8.42 -7.70
CA HIS A 188 -0.24 -8.00 -6.34
C HIS A 188 -1.52 -7.94 -5.50
N LEU A 189 -1.41 -8.22 -4.20
CA LEU A 189 -2.54 -8.15 -3.28
C LEU A 189 -3.30 -6.82 -3.38
N ASP A 190 -2.58 -5.70 -3.49
CA ASP A 190 -3.19 -4.36 -3.53
C ASP A 190 -3.88 -3.98 -4.85
N THR A 191 -3.84 -4.86 -5.84
CA THR A 191 -4.69 -4.78 -7.04
C THR A 191 -5.97 -5.59 -6.87
N ALA A 192 -5.95 -6.61 -6.02
CA ALA A 192 -7.03 -7.56 -5.76
C ALA A 192 -7.86 -7.23 -4.50
N LEU A 193 -7.31 -6.45 -3.57
CA LEU A 193 -7.90 -6.18 -2.27
C LEU A 193 -7.37 -4.86 -1.69
N THR A 194 -8.21 -4.18 -0.91
CA THR A 194 -7.78 -3.11 0.00
C THR A 194 -8.49 -3.24 1.35
N VAL A 195 -7.78 -2.93 2.43
CA VAL A 195 -8.33 -2.91 3.79
C VAL A 195 -8.40 -1.46 4.25
N LEU A 196 -9.60 -1.01 4.62
CA LEU A 196 -9.85 0.32 5.17
C LEU A 196 -9.55 0.35 6.67
N SER A 197 -9.41 1.55 7.23
CA SER A 197 -9.04 1.77 8.63
C SER A 197 -10.02 1.20 9.66
N ASP A 198 -11.26 0.89 9.28
CA ASP A 198 -12.26 0.24 10.13
C ASP A 198 -12.30 -1.30 9.98
N GLY A 199 -11.37 -1.87 9.21
CA GLY A 199 -11.26 -3.30 8.95
C GLY A 199 -12.14 -3.79 7.81
N THR A 200 -12.87 -2.90 7.12
CA THR A 200 -13.61 -3.28 5.92
C THR A 200 -12.63 -3.61 4.80
N ALA A 201 -12.67 -4.85 4.30
CA ALA A 201 -11.94 -5.29 3.13
C ALA A 201 -12.81 -5.16 1.87
N LEU A 202 -12.36 -4.40 0.88
CA LEU A 202 -12.92 -4.42 -0.47
C LEU A 202 -12.09 -5.40 -1.31
N VAL A 203 -12.73 -6.36 -1.98
CA VAL A 203 -12.06 -7.55 -2.53
C VAL A 203 -12.63 -7.89 -3.89
N CYS A 204 -11.80 -8.24 -4.87
CA CYS A 204 -12.22 -8.96 -6.06
C CYS A 204 -12.14 -10.47 -5.79
N PRO A 205 -13.27 -11.18 -5.58
CA PRO A 205 -13.25 -12.59 -5.21
C PRO A 205 -12.55 -13.48 -6.24
N GLU A 206 -12.66 -13.13 -7.52
CA GLU A 206 -12.11 -13.89 -8.63
C GLU A 206 -10.58 -13.97 -8.60
N ALA A 207 -9.94 -13.01 -7.92
CA ALA A 207 -8.49 -12.93 -7.77
C ALA A 207 -7.89 -13.96 -6.80
N PHE A 208 -8.71 -14.61 -5.97
CA PHE A 208 -8.25 -15.47 -4.88
C PHE A 208 -8.71 -16.91 -5.05
N THR A 209 -7.97 -17.86 -4.45
CA THR A 209 -8.50 -19.22 -4.29
C THR A 209 -9.67 -19.22 -3.29
N PRO A 210 -10.60 -20.21 -3.37
CA PRO A 210 -11.69 -20.31 -2.39
C PRO A 210 -11.19 -20.40 -0.95
N GLY A 211 -10.07 -21.11 -0.72
CA GLY A 211 -9.43 -21.22 0.59
C GLY A 211 -8.93 -19.87 1.11
N ALA A 212 -8.27 -19.09 0.25
CA ALA A 212 -7.79 -17.76 0.61
C ALA A 212 -8.94 -16.80 0.96
N LEU A 213 -10.05 -16.80 0.21
CA LEU A 213 -11.22 -15.98 0.57
C LEU A 213 -11.83 -16.37 1.91
N ALA A 214 -11.96 -17.68 2.16
CA ALA A 214 -12.48 -18.17 3.43
C ALA A 214 -11.55 -17.82 4.60
N GLN A 215 -10.23 -17.84 4.37
CA GLN A 215 -9.23 -17.44 5.36
C GLN A 215 -9.30 -15.94 5.64
N LEU A 216 -9.35 -15.09 4.60
CA LEU A 216 -9.50 -13.64 4.73
C LEU A 216 -10.70 -13.27 5.62
N ALA A 217 -11.86 -13.89 5.39
CA ALA A 217 -13.08 -13.60 6.15
C ALA A 217 -12.98 -13.99 7.63
N ARG A 218 -12.05 -14.88 8.01
CA ARG A 218 -11.80 -15.31 9.38
C ARG A 218 -10.62 -14.59 10.04
N THR A 219 -9.85 -13.81 9.29
CA THR A 219 -8.66 -13.12 9.82
C THR A 219 -9.07 -12.04 10.81
N GLU A 220 -8.48 -12.08 12.01
CA GLU A 220 -8.71 -11.06 13.02
C GLU A 220 -8.31 -9.67 12.51
N GLY A 221 -9.22 -8.70 12.62
CA GLY A 221 -9.02 -7.34 12.10
C GLY A 221 -9.68 -7.06 10.76
N VAL A 222 -10.14 -8.10 10.07
CA VAL A 222 -11.13 -7.96 8.99
C VAL A 222 -12.51 -7.92 9.65
N SER A 223 -13.17 -6.77 9.61
CA SER A 223 -14.49 -6.57 10.22
C SER A 223 -15.64 -6.94 9.28
N ARG A 224 -15.41 -6.78 7.97
CA ARG A 224 -16.38 -7.06 6.92
C ARG A 224 -15.65 -7.24 5.59
N VAL A 225 -16.14 -8.14 4.75
CA VAL A 225 -15.71 -8.30 3.36
C VAL A 225 -16.79 -7.77 2.42
N LEU A 226 -16.40 -6.93 1.47
CA LEU A 226 -17.25 -6.40 0.41
C LEU A 226 -16.67 -6.75 -0.95
N HIS A 227 -17.50 -7.30 -1.82
CA HIS A 227 -17.05 -7.73 -3.13
C HIS A 227 -17.06 -6.55 -4.12
N VAL A 228 -16.03 -6.49 -4.95
CA VAL A 228 -15.85 -5.56 -6.05
C VAL A 228 -15.80 -6.35 -7.35
N PRO A 229 -16.56 -5.97 -8.39
CA PRO A 229 -16.51 -6.64 -9.68
C PRO A 229 -15.09 -6.67 -10.24
N ARG A 230 -14.72 -7.80 -10.84
CA ARG A 230 -13.40 -7.99 -11.47
C ARG A 230 -13.06 -6.88 -12.47
N GLU A 231 -14.03 -6.38 -13.23
CA GLU A 231 -13.81 -5.29 -14.19
C GLU A 231 -13.27 -4.02 -13.54
N GLU A 232 -13.81 -3.62 -12.39
CA GLU A 232 -13.30 -2.45 -11.67
C GLU A 232 -11.97 -2.72 -10.98
N ALA A 233 -11.73 -3.95 -10.52
CA ALA A 233 -10.43 -4.35 -10.00
C ALA A 233 -9.33 -4.28 -11.09
N LEU A 234 -9.62 -4.78 -12.29
CA LEU A 234 -8.73 -4.65 -13.46
C LEU A 234 -8.50 -3.18 -13.87
N GLY A 235 -9.48 -2.31 -13.63
CA GLY A 235 -9.34 -0.87 -13.77
C GLY A 235 -8.52 -0.19 -12.65
N PHE A 236 -7.93 -0.95 -11.71
CA PHE A 236 -7.22 -0.47 -10.52
C PHE A 236 -8.10 0.23 -9.47
N GLY A 237 -9.40 -0.10 -9.41
CA GLY A 237 -10.34 0.47 -8.45
C GLY A 237 -9.99 0.16 -6.99
N LEU A 238 -9.37 -1.00 -6.73
CA LEU A 238 -8.94 -1.42 -5.38
C LEU A 238 -7.58 -0.84 -4.96
N ASN A 239 -6.80 -0.30 -5.89
CA ASN A 239 -5.47 0.23 -5.63
C ASN A 239 -5.56 1.71 -5.21
N LEU A 240 -6.04 1.93 -3.99
CA LEU A 240 -6.41 3.23 -3.41
C LEU A 240 -5.63 3.56 -2.13
N VAL A 241 -5.62 4.84 -1.74
CA VAL A 241 -4.93 5.32 -0.53
C VAL A 241 -5.90 6.07 0.38
N GLU A 242 -6.12 5.54 1.58
CA GLU A 242 -6.93 6.20 2.62
C GLU A 242 -6.07 7.10 3.51
N VAL A 243 -6.48 8.37 3.64
CA VAL A 243 -5.87 9.39 4.50
C VAL A 243 -6.99 10.11 5.26
N GLY A 244 -7.19 9.74 6.51
CA GLY A 244 -8.36 10.17 7.28
C GLY A 244 -9.64 9.72 6.57
N GLU A 245 -10.59 10.64 6.39
CA GLU A 245 -11.84 10.35 5.66
C GLU A 245 -11.68 10.36 4.14
N ARG A 246 -10.57 10.87 3.60
CA ARG A 246 -10.36 11.00 2.16
C ARG A 246 -9.71 9.73 1.60
N VAL A 247 -10.25 9.23 0.49
CA VAL A 247 -9.73 8.04 -0.18
C VAL A 247 -9.33 8.40 -1.60
N LEU A 248 -8.04 8.39 -1.89
CA LEU A 248 -7.51 8.73 -3.20
C LEU A 248 -7.67 7.54 -4.14
N VAL A 249 -8.45 7.72 -5.19
CA VAL A 249 -8.76 6.68 -6.18
C VAL A 249 -8.13 7.08 -7.52
N GLY A 250 -7.20 6.25 -7.99
CA GLY A 250 -6.46 6.48 -9.23
C GLY A 250 -7.25 6.22 -10.52
N ALA A 251 -8.34 5.47 -10.38
CA ALA A 251 -9.09 4.79 -11.43
C ALA A 251 -10.43 5.47 -11.78
N GLN A 252 -11.11 4.92 -12.80
CA GLN A 252 -12.55 5.11 -13.01
C GLN A 252 -13.29 3.93 -12.39
N ALA A 253 -13.67 4.07 -11.13
CA ALA A 253 -14.21 2.96 -10.35
C ALA A 253 -15.53 3.36 -9.65
N PRO A 254 -16.62 3.58 -10.41
CA PRO A 254 -17.88 4.10 -9.86
C PRO A 254 -18.49 3.18 -8.80
N TYR A 255 -18.37 1.86 -8.90
CA TYR A 255 -18.83 0.92 -7.89
C TYR A 255 -18.00 1.04 -6.61
N VAL A 256 -16.67 1.08 -6.72
CA VAL A 256 -15.81 1.30 -5.55
C VAL A 256 -16.10 2.65 -4.90
N GLU A 257 -16.23 3.73 -5.68
CA GLU A 257 -16.56 5.06 -5.17
C GLU A 257 -17.92 5.07 -4.44
N LYS A 258 -18.92 4.33 -4.95
CA LYS A 258 -20.22 4.17 -4.29
C LYS A 258 -20.07 3.44 -2.95
N LEU A 259 -19.31 2.34 -2.89
CA LEU A 259 -19.03 1.63 -1.66
C LEU A 259 -18.35 2.53 -0.62
N LEU A 260 -17.31 3.26 -1.04
CA LEU A 260 -16.60 4.19 -0.16
C LEU A 260 -17.54 5.24 0.43
N ARG A 261 -18.41 5.86 -0.39
CA ARG A 261 -19.40 6.84 0.08
C ARG A 261 -20.39 6.21 1.06
N ALA A 262 -20.88 5.00 0.79
CA ALA A 262 -21.78 4.27 1.67
C ALA A 262 -21.13 3.92 3.02
N LEU A 263 -19.80 3.77 3.05
CA LEU A 263 -18.99 3.59 4.25
C LEU A 263 -18.62 4.93 4.93
N GLY A 264 -19.13 6.08 4.46
CA GLY A 264 -18.83 7.39 5.03
C GLY A 264 -17.47 7.98 4.61
N ARG A 265 -16.80 7.40 3.61
CA ARG A 265 -15.55 7.92 3.07
C ARG A 265 -15.82 8.94 1.97
N LYS A 266 -14.83 9.80 1.74
CA LYS A 266 -14.84 10.84 0.70
C LYS A 266 -13.86 10.45 -0.40
N PRO A 267 -14.30 9.73 -1.46
CA PRO A 267 -13.41 9.40 -2.57
C PRO A 267 -12.97 10.67 -3.30
N VAL A 268 -11.66 10.79 -3.52
CA VAL A 268 -10.98 11.87 -4.25
C VAL A 268 -10.33 11.26 -5.47
N ARG A 269 -10.84 11.62 -6.65
CA ARG A 269 -10.35 11.07 -7.90
C ARG A 269 -9.06 11.75 -8.35
N VAL A 270 -8.03 10.96 -8.61
CA VAL A 270 -6.75 11.43 -9.17
C VAL A 270 -6.46 10.62 -10.41
N LYS A 271 -6.38 11.26 -11.58
CA LYS A 271 -6.13 10.55 -12.83
C LYS A 271 -4.71 9.98 -12.87
N LEU A 272 -4.55 8.66 -12.93
CA LEU A 272 -3.25 7.96 -12.93
C LEU A 272 -3.03 7.03 -14.12
N ASP A 273 -3.68 7.30 -15.26
CA ASP A 273 -3.63 6.40 -16.42
C ASP A 273 -2.23 6.11 -16.99
N GLN A 274 -1.22 6.96 -16.76
CA GLN A 274 0.14 6.64 -17.18
C GLN A 274 0.80 5.58 -16.32
N PHE A 275 0.35 5.39 -15.08
CA PHE A 275 0.84 4.34 -14.18
C PHE A 275 0.09 3.04 -14.39
N HIS A 276 -1.20 3.10 -14.78
CA HIS A 276 -1.99 1.93 -15.15
C HIS A 276 -1.35 1.16 -16.30
N LEU A 277 -0.68 1.84 -17.23
CA LEU A 277 0.08 1.24 -18.33
C LEU A 277 1.28 0.40 -17.89
N ALA A 278 1.69 0.49 -16.63
CA ALA A 278 2.73 -0.35 -16.02
C ALA A 278 2.17 -1.33 -14.97
N GLY A 279 0.85 -1.37 -14.79
CA GLY A 279 0.22 -2.23 -13.79
C GLY A 279 0.07 -1.63 -12.39
N GLY A 280 0.20 -0.31 -12.21
CA GLY A 280 0.14 0.32 -10.88
C GLY A 280 -0.79 1.54 -10.81
N SER A 281 -1.23 1.90 -9.60
CA SER A 281 -2.11 3.05 -9.35
C SER A 281 -1.73 3.74 -8.04
N ALA A 282 -2.68 4.38 -7.35
CA ALA A 282 -2.41 5.27 -6.23
C ALA A 282 -1.65 4.58 -5.08
N ALA A 283 -2.05 3.37 -4.69
CA ALA A 283 -1.40 2.64 -3.60
C ALA A 283 0.02 2.19 -3.96
N CYS A 284 0.25 1.74 -5.21
CA CYS A 284 1.59 1.32 -5.64
C CYS A 284 2.62 2.47 -5.57
N LEU A 285 2.18 3.71 -5.80
CA LEU A 285 3.06 4.88 -5.85
C LEU A 285 3.54 5.35 -4.46
N VAL A 286 2.96 4.84 -3.36
CA VAL A 286 3.31 5.27 -2.01
C VAL A 286 3.58 4.09 -1.07
N SER A 287 4.61 4.20 -0.23
CA SER A 287 4.80 3.27 0.90
C SER A 287 4.43 3.96 2.21
N ARG A 288 3.46 3.41 2.95
CA ARG A 288 3.05 3.99 4.24
C ARG A 288 4.07 3.67 5.32
N VAL A 289 4.42 4.65 6.15
CA VAL A 289 5.12 4.39 7.42
C VAL A 289 4.08 3.88 8.41
N HIS A 290 4.09 2.58 8.67
CA HIS A 290 3.15 1.93 9.58
C HIS A 290 3.56 2.21 11.03
N ARG A 291 2.59 2.68 11.82
CA ARG A 291 2.73 2.92 13.25
C ARG A 291 1.66 2.07 13.93
N PRO A 292 2.01 0.97 14.61
CA PRO A 292 1.04 0.25 15.40
C PRO A 292 0.58 1.20 16.51
N GLU A 293 -0.69 1.60 16.45
CA GLU A 293 -1.29 2.30 17.58
C GLU A 293 -1.34 1.35 18.78
N PRO A 294 -1.04 1.80 19.99
CA PRO A 294 -1.26 0.97 21.17
C PRO A 294 -2.74 0.59 21.22
N VAL A 295 -3.01 -0.71 21.32
CA VAL A 295 -4.37 -1.24 21.52
C VAL A 295 -4.88 -0.70 22.85
N VAL A 296 -5.62 0.40 22.82
CA VAL A 296 -6.43 0.79 23.97
C VAL A 296 -7.67 -0.09 23.91
N ARG A 297 -7.69 -1.12 24.76
CA ARG A 297 -8.95 -1.80 25.06
C ARG A 297 -9.92 -0.73 25.54
N ARG A 298 -10.96 -0.44 24.75
CA ARG A 298 -12.14 0.21 25.32
C ARG A 298 -12.70 -0.82 26.30
N GLU A 299 -12.49 -0.60 27.60
CA GLU A 299 -13.37 -1.18 28.59
C GLU A 299 -14.77 -0.66 28.24
N LEU A 300 -15.59 -1.54 27.68
CA LEU A 300 -17.03 -1.32 27.70
C LEU A 300 -17.38 -1.29 29.18
N ALA A 301 -17.79 -0.12 29.67
CA ALA A 301 -18.35 -0.03 31.01
C ALA A 301 -19.58 -0.94 31.04
N ASP A 302 -19.46 -2.07 31.75
CA ASP A 302 -20.59 -2.88 32.18
C ASP A 302 -21.38 -2.07 33.21
N ASP A 303 -22.17 -1.11 32.74
CA ASP A 303 -23.24 -0.48 33.52
C ASP A 303 -24.58 -1.13 33.13
N VAL A 304 -24.71 -2.42 33.45
CA VAL A 304 -26.01 -3.04 33.62
C VAL A 304 -26.36 -2.94 35.10
N GLN A 305 -27.03 -1.85 35.46
CA GLN A 305 -27.71 -1.75 36.75
C GLN A 305 -28.78 -2.85 36.83
N PRO A 306 -28.79 -3.69 37.87
CA PRO A 306 -29.84 -4.67 38.06
C PRO A 306 -31.15 -3.95 38.40
N ILE A 307 -32.21 -4.24 37.63
CA ILE A 307 -33.58 -3.85 38.00
C ILE A 307 -33.95 -4.66 39.25
N SER A 308 -34.04 -4.00 40.39
CA SER A 308 -34.55 -4.57 41.63
C SER A 308 -36.09 -4.57 41.64
N ALA A 309 -36.64 -5.76 41.92
CA ALA A 309 -37.99 -6.12 42.42
C ALA A 309 -39.22 -5.34 41.92
#